data_AF-A0A1D8USM0-F1
#
_entry.id   AF-A0A1D8USM0-F1
#
_cell.length_a   1.000
_cell.length_b   1.000
_cell.length_c   1.000
_cell.angle_alpha   90.00
_cell.angle_beta   90.00
_cell.angle_gamma   90.00
#
_symmetry.space_group_name_H-M   'P 1'
#
loop_
_entity.id
_entity.type
_entity.pdbx_description
1 polymer ?
#
loop_
_entity_poly.entity_id
_entity_poly.type
_entity_poly.pdbx_seq_one_letter_code
_entity_poly.pdbx_strand_id
1 'polypeptide(L)'
;MTDPKSRHDLQRRRTDIHLSLHHEHAEQWATIGRHTYGHPLIQEAGTATLKIGSYCSIADQVVLILGNHAVDTVTTYPFRTLNKIWDGASQAEDDHRTAGISIGHDVWIGFRAIILPGVTIGDGAVIGAGAIVTKDVILYRERKQFFRFQEFFSIRLERRPALMFSPTV
;
A
#
# COMPACT_ATOMS: atom_id res chain seq x y z
N MET A 1 23.10 -26.97 -22.89
CA MET A 1 22.76 -25.67 -23.51
C MET A 1 21.25 -25.55 -23.48
N THR A 2 20.68 -24.82 -22.54
CA THR A 2 19.21 -24.74 -22.36
C THR A 2 18.60 -23.87 -23.45
N ASP A 3 17.55 -24.38 -24.11
CA ASP A 3 16.77 -23.70 -25.16
C ASP A 3 16.41 -22.25 -24.77
N PRO A 4 16.75 -21.22 -25.58
CA PRO A 4 16.38 -19.83 -25.34
C PRO A 4 14.88 -19.61 -25.08
N LYS A 5 13.99 -20.42 -25.68
CA LYS A 5 12.54 -20.35 -25.43
C LYS A 5 12.18 -20.83 -24.03
N SER A 6 12.85 -21.88 -23.52
CA SER A 6 12.65 -22.39 -22.15
C SER A 6 13.03 -21.38 -21.07
N ARG A 7 14.06 -20.55 -21.31
CA ARG A 7 14.48 -19.50 -20.35
C ARG A 7 13.50 -18.33 -20.32
N HIS A 8 12.97 -17.92 -21.47
CA HIS A 8 11.90 -16.92 -21.53
C HIS A 8 10.58 -17.43 -20.93
N ASP A 9 10.25 -18.72 -21.11
CA ASP A 9 9.08 -19.36 -20.48
C ASP A 9 9.26 -19.53 -18.96
N LEU A 10 10.46 -19.85 -18.48
CA LEU A 10 10.75 -19.89 -17.04
C LEU A 10 10.77 -18.49 -16.41
N GLN A 11 11.17 -17.45 -17.14
CA GLN A 11 11.06 -16.07 -16.69
C GLN A 11 9.61 -15.59 -16.59
N ARG A 12 8.74 -15.95 -17.54
CA ARG A 12 7.28 -15.69 -17.45
C ARG A 12 6.63 -16.46 -16.29
N ARG A 13 7.03 -17.71 -16.06
CA ARG A 13 6.52 -18.53 -14.94
C ARG A 13 6.98 -18.08 -13.55
N ARG A 14 8.04 -17.27 -13.44
CA ARG A 14 8.54 -16.73 -12.16
C ARG A 14 7.94 -15.38 -11.78
N THR A 15 7.13 -14.77 -12.65
CA THR A 15 6.57 -13.43 -12.47
C THR A 15 5.06 -13.37 -12.42
N ASP A 16 4.38 -14.43 -12.88
CA ASP A 16 2.94 -14.37 -13.20
C ASP A 16 2.06 -15.13 -12.22
N ILE A 17 2.61 -15.73 -11.17
CA ILE A 17 1.86 -16.46 -10.15
C ILE A 17 2.57 -16.08 -8.87
N HIS A 18 2.08 -15.15 -8.08
CA HIS A 18 0.98 -15.42 -7.16
C HIS A 18 0.66 -14.01 -6.62
N LEU A 19 -0.06 -13.25 -7.43
CA LEU A 19 -0.93 -12.13 -7.03
C LEU A 19 -2.23 -12.46 -7.74
N SER A 20 -2.70 -13.71 -7.57
CA SER A 20 -4.02 -14.09 -8.01
C SER A 20 -4.97 -13.28 -7.15
N LEU A 21 -5.31 -12.11 -7.68
CA LEU A 21 -6.50 -11.38 -7.32
C LEU A 21 -7.61 -12.43 -7.43
N HIS A 22 -8.03 -13.00 -6.30
CA HIS A 22 -9.20 -13.88 -6.20
C HIS A 22 -10.50 -13.10 -6.42
N HIS A 23 -10.40 -11.95 -7.08
CA HIS A 23 -11.46 -11.03 -7.40
C HIS A 23 -11.63 -11.11 -8.91
N GLU A 24 -12.80 -11.56 -9.34
CA GLU A 24 -13.22 -11.38 -10.73
C GLU A 24 -13.07 -9.91 -11.13
N HIS A 25 -12.65 -9.66 -12.36
CA HIS A 25 -12.52 -8.32 -12.92
C HIS A 25 -11.46 -7.40 -12.31
N ALA A 26 -10.46 -7.96 -11.63
CA ALA A 26 -9.42 -7.17 -10.99
C ALA A 26 -8.61 -6.30 -11.96
N GLU A 27 -8.53 -6.66 -13.24
CA GLU A 27 -7.95 -5.85 -14.30
C GLU A 27 -8.64 -4.48 -14.50
N GLN A 28 -9.87 -4.32 -14.02
CA GLN A 28 -10.62 -3.06 -14.13
C GLN A 28 -10.20 -2.02 -13.09
N TRP A 29 -9.63 -2.46 -11.96
CA TRP A 29 -9.35 -1.58 -10.82
C TRP A 29 -7.93 -1.75 -10.25
N ALA A 30 -7.19 -2.79 -10.63
CA ALA A 30 -5.83 -3.04 -10.20
C ALA A 30 -4.84 -3.15 -11.37
N THR A 31 -3.65 -2.58 -11.20
CA THR A 31 -2.52 -2.75 -12.12
C THR A 31 -1.29 -3.19 -11.34
N ILE A 32 -0.64 -4.27 -11.77
CA ILE A 32 0.58 -4.80 -11.13
C ILE A 32 1.69 -4.85 -12.16
N GLY A 33 2.85 -4.30 -11.82
CA GLY A 33 4.03 -4.31 -12.65
C GLY A 33 4.69 -5.69 -12.72
N ARG A 34 5.46 -5.90 -13.80
CA ARG A 34 6.21 -7.14 -14.03
C ARG A 34 7.12 -7.49 -12.85
N HIS A 35 7.31 -8.79 -12.63
CA HIS A 35 8.20 -9.34 -11.59
C HIS A 35 7.86 -8.98 -10.13
N THR A 36 6.73 -8.34 -9.88
CA THR A 36 6.20 -8.17 -8.53
C THR A 36 5.52 -9.45 -8.05
N TYR A 37 5.74 -9.86 -6.80
CA TYR A 37 5.19 -11.11 -6.25
C TYR A 37 4.73 -10.95 -4.78
N GLY A 38 3.80 -11.82 -4.34
CA GLY A 38 3.31 -11.95 -2.95
C GLY A 38 1.78 -11.98 -2.82
N HIS A 39 1.22 -12.39 -1.67
CA HIS A 39 -0.25 -12.51 -1.49
C HIS A 39 -0.81 -11.52 -0.47
N PRO A 40 -0.81 -10.21 -0.77
CA PRO A 40 -1.54 -9.28 0.06
C PRO A 40 -3.04 -9.59 0.01
N LEU A 41 -3.68 -9.53 1.17
CA LEU A 41 -5.13 -9.46 1.25
C LEU A 41 -5.58 -8.06 0.83
N ILE A 42 -6.49 -7.98 -0.13
CA ILE A 42 -7.08 -6.71 -0.57
C ILE A 42 -8.46 -6.57 0.09
N GLN A 43 -8.60 -5.60 0.98
CA GLN A 43 -9.87 -5.27 1.61
C GLN A 43 -10.56 -4.14 0.85
N GLU A 44 -11.89 -4.21 0.73
CA GLU A 44 -12.68 -3.32 -0.13
C GLU A 44 -12.23 -3.35 -1.60
N ALA A 45 -11.89 -4.53 -2.11
CA ALA A 45 -11.48 -4.74 -3.49
C ALA A 45 -12.52 -4.19 -4.49
N GLY A 46 -12.06 -3.48 -5.52
CA GLY A 46 -12.93 -2.88 -6.55
C GLY A 46 -13.59 -1.55 -6.16
N THR A 47 -13.51 -1.13 -4.90
CA THR A 47 -14.09 0.15 -4.44
C THR A 47 -13.21 1.37 -4.75
N ALA A 48 -11.92 1.15 -4.98
CA ALA A 48 -10.96 2.15 -5.44
C ALA A 48 -9.83 1.48 -6.25
N THR A 49 -8.96 2.29 -6.84
CA THR A 49 -7.87 1.78 -7.68
C THR A 49 -6.67 1.30 -6.86
N LEU A 50 -6.05 0.19 -7.24
CA LEU A 50 -4.79 -0.30 -6.68
C LEU A 50 -3.70 -0.31 -7.75
N LYS A 51 -2.59 0.39 -7.51
CA LYS A 51 -1.44 0.40 -8.42
C LYS A 51 -0.22 -0.13 -7.70
N ILE A 52 0.42 -1.16 -8.26
CA ILE A 52 1.67 -1.70 -7.76
C ILE A 52 2.68 -1.71 -8.89
N GLY A 53 3.84 -1.15 -8.65
CA GLY A 53 4.93 -1.09 -9.61
C GLY A 53 5.56 -2.45 -9.91
N SER A 54 6.67 -2.42 -10.66
CA SER A 54 7.45 -3.62 -11.02
C SER A 54 8.50 -3.96 -9.95
N TYR A 55 8.89 -5.23 -9.89
CA TYR A 55 9.97 -5.75 -9.05
C TYR A 55 9.75 -5.56 -7.53
N CYS A 56 8.51 -5.51 -7.06
CA CYS A 56 8.21 -5.43 -5.64
C CYS A 56 8.22 -6.81 -4.98
N SER A 57 8.66 -6.87 -3.73
CA SER A 57 8.63 -8.07 -2.88
C SER A 57 7.62 -7.85 -1.76
N ILE A 58 6.51 -8.57 -1.78
CA ILE A 58 5.44 -8.45 -0.79
C ILE A 58 5.39 -9.73 0.03
N ALA A 59 5.62 -9.62 1.34
CA ALA A 59 5.57 -10.76 2.25
C ALA A 59 4.13 -11.22 2.52
N ASP A 60 3.98 -12.39 3.14
CA ASP A 60 2.67 -12.93 3.51
C ASP A 60 1.92 -12.04 4.52
N GLN A 61 0.60 -12.17 4.50
CA GLN A 61 -0.34 -11.49 5.40
C GLN A 61 -0.27 -9.95 5.37
N VAL A 62 0.33 -9.37 4.34
CA VAL A 62 0.18 -7.93 4.07
C VAL A 62 -1.29 -7.64 3.77
N VAL A 63 -1.82 -6.54 4.29
CA VAL A 63 -3.18 -6.10 4.02
C VAL A 63 -3.15 -4.74 3.34
N LEU A 64 -3.83 -4.62 2.20
CA LEU A 64 -4.05 -3.36 1.49
C LEU A 64 -5.54 -3.03 1.60
N ILE A 65 -5.88 -1.90 2.22
CA ILE A 65 -7.26 -1.49 2.47
C ILE A 65 -7.62 -0.35 1.51
N LEU A 66 -8.65 -0.51 0.69
CA LEU A 66 -9.05 0.47 -0.32
C LEU A 66 -10.25 1.34 0.08
N GLY A 67 -10.89 1.03 1.21
CA GLY A 67 -11.98 1.83 1.76
C GLY A 67 -12.23 1.53 3.23
N ASN A 68 -12.98 2.41 3.88
CA ASN A 68 -13.40 2.29 5.28
C ASN A 68 -14.80 2.87 5.45
N HIS A 69 -15.46 2.58 6.58
CA HIS A 69 -16.68 3.28 6.96
C HIS A 69 -16.45 4.79 7.08
N ALA A 70 -17.47 5.56 6.69
CA ALA A 70 -17.51 6.99 6.90
C ALA A 70 -17.60 7.30 8.40
N VAL A 71 -16.55 7.93 8.94
CA VAL A 71 -16.47 8.35 10.36
C VAL A 71 -16.72 9.84 10.54
N ASP A 72 -16.90 10.56 9.44
CA ASP A 72 -17.21 11.98 9.32
C ASP A 72 -18.72 12.25 9.19
N THR A 73 -19.56 11.22 9.27
CA THR A 73 -21.03 11.31 9.24
C THR A 73 -21.62 11.07 10.63
N VAL A 74 -22.95 11.16 10.75
CA VAL A 74 -23.67 10.97 12.03
C VAL A 74 -23.49 9.55 12.60
N THR A 75 -23.22 8.55 11.76
CA THR A 75 -23.12 7.15 12.17
C THR A 75 -22.20 6.37 11.25
N THR A 76 -21.39 5.48 11.83
CA THR A 76 -20.58 4.53 11.06
C THR A 76 -21.36 3.28 10.64
N TYR A 77 -22.64 3.18 11.00
CA TYR A 77 -23.48 2.04 10.60
C TYR A 77 -23.89 2.16 9.13
N PRO A 78 -23.69 1.13 8.30
CA PRO A 78 -23.80 1.24 6.86
C PRO A 78 -25.25 1.11 6.37
N PHE A 79 -26.10 2.09 6.70
CA PHE A 79 -27.52 2.10 6.32
C PHE A 79 -27.72 2.05 4.80
N ARG A 80 -26.94 2.82 4.03
CA ARG A 80 -27.06 2.85 2.57
C ARG A 80 -26.67 1.52 1.96
N THR A 81 -25.57 0.91 2.41
CA THR A 81 -25.15 -0.42 1.93
C THR A 81 -26.17 -1.50 2.33
N LEU A 82 -26.76 -1.40 3.52
CA LEU A 82 -27.78 -2.32 4.03
C LEU A 82 -29.22 -1.90 3.68
N ASN A 83 -29.43 -1.17 2.59
CA ASN A 83 -30.74 -0.65 2.19
C ASN A 83 -31.83 -1.72 1.93
N LYS A 84 -31.45 -3.00 1.81
CA LYS A 84 -32.38 -4.13 1.71
C LYS A 84 -33.03 -4.51 3.04
N ILE A 85 -32.43 -4.09 4.16
CA ILE A 85 -32.91 -4.35 5.53
C ILE A 85 -33.65 -3.13 6.07
N TRP A 86 -33.29 -1.93 5.60
CA TRP A 86 -33.81 -0.66 6.09
C TRP A 86 -34.53 0.11 4.98
N ASP A 87 -35.85 0.13 5.04
CA ASP A 87 -36.69 0.85 4.08
C ASP A 87 -36.30 2.34 4.01
N GLY A 88 -36.15 2.87 2.79
CA GLY A 88 -35.75 4.26 2.54
C GLY A 88 -34.25 4.57 2.69
N ALA A 89 -33.44 3.63 3.19
CA ALA A 89 -32.02 3.88 3.43
C ALA A 89 -31.17 3.99 2.14
N SER A 90 -31.72 3.63 0.97
CA SER A 90 -31.05 3.86 -0.32
C SER A 90 -30.76 5.34 -0.61
N GLN A 91 -31.49 6.25 0.07
CA GLN A 91 -31.31 7.70 -0.02
C GLN A 91 -30.39 8.27 1.07
N ALA A 92 -29.90 7.45 2.00
CA ALA A 92 -28.98 7.91 3.04
C ALA A 92 -27.67 8.45 2.42
N GLU A 93 -26.86 9.16 3.21
CA GLU A 93 -25.51 9.55 2.79
C GLU A 93 -24.65 8.31 2.50
N ASP A 94 -23.56 8.47 1.73
CA ASP A 94 -22.59 7.41 1.54
C ASP A 94 -21.90 7.03 2.86
N ASP A 95 -21.93 5.73 3.17
CA ASP A 95 -21.47 5.16 4.44
C ASP A 95 -20.04 4.61 4.36
N HIS A 96 -19.37 4.77 3.22
CA HIS A 96 -17.96 4.44 3.02
C HIS A 96 -17.15 5.63 2.49
N ARG A 97 -15.84 5.58 2.72
CA ARG A 97 -14.83 6.46 2.13
C ARG A 97 -13.79 5.56 1.48
N THR A 98 -13.70 5.61 0.16
CA THR A 98 -12.79 4.78 -0.62
C THR A 98 -11.66 5.63 -1.18
N ALA A 99 -10.44 5.11 -1.15
CA ALA A 99 -9.27 5.79 -1.65
C ALA A 99 -8.21 4.78 -2.12
N GLY A 100 -7.71 5.00 -3.32
CA GLY A 100 -6.77 4.08 -3.94
C GLY A 100 -5.40 4.07 -3.29
N ILE A 101 -4.68 2.95 -3.40
CA ILE A 101 -3.30 2.80 -2.95
C ILE A 101 -2.36 2.80 -4.17
N SER A 102 -1.25 3.52 -4.08
CA SER A 102 -0.20 3.52 -5.10
C SER A 102 1.13 3.08 -4.51
N ILE A 103 1.69 1.97 -5.00
CA ILE A 103 2.98 1.44 -4.63
C ILE A 103 3.91 1.55 -5.85
N GLY A 104 5.06 2.17 -5.65
CA GLY A 104 6.11 2.35 -6.66
C GLY A 104 6.82 1.06 -7.07
N HIS A 105 8.00 1.20 -7.65
CA HIS A 105 8.88 0.12 -8.11
C HIS A 105 9.91 -0.27 -7.03
N ASP A 106 10.43 -1.50 -7.05
CA ASP A 106 11.47 -1.98 -6.10
C ASP A 106 11.11 -1.79 -4.62
N VAL A 107 9.82 -1.92 -4.28
CA VAL A 107 9.34 -1.79 -2.89
C VAL A 107 9.39 -3.15 -2.19
N TRP A 108 9.92 -3.18 -0.97
CA TRP A 108 9.82 -4.34 -0.09
C TRP A 108 8.81 -4.08 1.03
N ILE A 109 7.81 -4.95 1.15
CA ILE A 109 6.78 -4.88 2.20
C ILE A 109 6.90 -6.10 3.11
N GLY A 110 7.21 -5.86 4.38
CA GLY A 110 7.40 -6.90 5.38
C GLY A 110 6.11 -7.58 5.83
N PHE A 111 6.27 -8.78 6.41
CA PHE A 111 5.18 -9.65 6.86
C PHE A 111 4.18 -8.90 7.76
N ARG A 112 2.88 -9.09 7.52
CA ARG A 112 1.78 -8.47 8.31
C ARG A 112 1.74 -6.95 8.33
N ALA A 113 2.37 -6.26 7.37
CA ALA A 113 2.16 -4.82 7.23
C ALA A 113 0.72 -4.51 6.75
N ILE A 114 0.16 -3.40 7.21
CA ILE A 114 -1.17 -2.91 6.84
C ILE A 114 -1.01 -1.54 6.18
N ILE A 115 -1.51 -1.38 4.96
CA ILE A 115 -1.48 -0.13 4.20
C ILE A 115 -2.91 0.42 4.12
N LEU A 116 -3.13 1.63 4.64
CA LEU A 116 -4.44 2.27 4.70
C LEU A 116 -4.85 2.93 3.36
N PRO A 117 -6.16 3.22 3.17
CA PRO A 117 -6.65 3.85 1.94
C PRO A 117 -5.94 5.18 1.64
N GLY A 118 -5.71 5.45 0.36
CA GLY A 118 -5.14 6.71 -0.10
C GLY A 118 -3.61 6.81 -0.03
N VAL A 119 -2.93 5.84 0.56
CA VAL A 119 -1.47 5.89 0.75
C VAL A 119 -0.70 5.72 -0.56
N THR A 120 0.30 6.57 -0.75
CA THR A 120 1.33 6.45 -1.79
C THR A 120 2.68 6.04 -1.19
N ILE A 121 3.26 4.94 -1.71
CA ILE A 121 4.59 4.44 -1.35
C ILE A 121 5.51 4.63 -2.56
N GLY A 122 6.59 5.40 -2.37
CA GLY A 122 7.57 5.72 -3.42
C GLY A 122 8.49 4.55 -3.76
N ASP A 123 9.16 4.69 -4.90
CA ASP A 123 10.09 3.69 -5.44
C ASP A 123 11.24 3.40 -4.47
N GLY A 124 11.57 2.12 -4.27
CA GLY A 124 12.69 1.67 -3.45
C GLY A 124 12.41 1.64 -1.94
N ALA A 125 11.17 1.93 -1.52
CA ALA A 125 10.80 1.99 -0.12
C ALA A 125 10.85 0.61 0.57
N VAL A 126 11.13 0.62 1.87
CA VAL A 126 11.10 -0.57 2.72
C VAL A 126 10.09 -0.35 3.83
N ILE A 127 9.03 -1.14 3.83
CA ILE A 127 8.00 -1.16 4.87
C ILE A 127 8.33 -2.31 5.82
N GLY A 128 8.61 -2.00 7.08
CA GLY A 128 8.89 -3.00 8.11
C GLY A 128 7.73 -3.97 8.34
N ALA A 129 8.04 -5.19 8.79
CA ALA A 129 7.04 -6.16 9.20
C ALA A 129 6.16 -5.62 10.34
N GLY A 130 4.85 -5.87 10.27
CA GLY A 130 3.86 -5.41 11.25
C GLY A 130 3.56 -3.91 11.23
N ALA A 131 4.12 -3.15 10.29
CA ALA A 131 3.88 -1.70 10.20
C ALA A 131 2.43 -1.39 9.82
N ILE A 132 1.88 -0.30 10.36
CA ILE A 132 0.61 0.29 9.92
C ILE A 132 0.94 1.61 9.23
N VAL A 133 0.79 1.64 7.91
CA VAL A 133 1.12 2.80 7.08
C VAL A 133 -0.13 3.64 6.87
N THR A 134 -0.16 4.80 7.51
CA THR A 134 -1.31 5.72 7.53
C THR A 134 -1.09 7.00 6.71
N LYS A 135 0.11 7.20 6.19
CA LYS A 135 0.54 8.38 5.43
C LYS A 135 1.53 7.95 4.34
N ASP A 136 1.68 8.79 3.34
CA ASP A 136 2.60 8.56 2.24
C ASP A 136 4.03 8.33 2.70
N VAL A 137 4.71 7.41 2.01
CA VAL A 137 6.12 7.06 2.22
C VAL A 137 6.88 7.50 0.97
N ILE A 138 7.26 8.77 0.93
CA ILE A 138 7.97 9.35 -0.21
C ILE A 138 9.48 9.31 0.06
N LEU A 139 10.23 8.67 -0.83
CA LEU A 139 11.68 8.67 -0.77
C LEU A 139 12.25 9.85 -1.54
N TYR A 140 13.14 10.60 -0.90
CA TYR A 140 14.00 11.55 -1.59
C TYR A 140 15.23 10.82 -2.13
N ARG A 141 15.60 11.12 -3.37
CA ARG A 141 16.54 10.41 -4.28
C ARG A 141 17.93 10.06 -3.72
N GLU A 142 18.27 10.48 -2.51
CA GLU A 142 19.63 10.45 -1.97
C GLU A 142 19.93 9.24 -1.06
N ARG A 143 18.94 8.51 -0.50
CA ARG A 143 19.18 7.27 0.28
C ARG A 143 17.97 6.33 0.28
N LYS A 144 18.20 5.01 0.23
CA LYS A 144 17.16 4.02 0.63
C LYS A 144 16.85 4.26 2.10
N GLN A 145 15.68 4.83 2.41
CA GLN A 145 15.25 5.06 3.78
C GLN A 145 14.63 3.78 4.31
N PHE A 146 15.29 3.17 5.30
CA PHE A 146 14.71 2.08 6.08
C PHE A 146 13.66 2.67 7.02
N PHE A 147 12.37 2.48 6.74
CA PHE A 147 11.32 2.80 7.70
C PHE A 147 11.24 1.65 8.73
N ARG A 148 12.09 1.74 9.77
CA ARG A 148 12.02 0.89 10.96
C ARG A 148 11.13 1.59 11.99
N PHE A 149 9.83 1.29 12.00
CA PHE A 149 8.91 1.76 13.02
C PHE A 149 8.59 0.65 14.03
N GLN A 150 9.41 0.57 15.09
CA GLN A 150 8.86 0.43 16.44
C GLN A 150 9.07 1.79 17.08
N GLU A 151 8.07 2.68 17.04
CA GLU A 151 7.96 3.84 17.93
C GLU A 151 6.58 4.48 17.66
N PHE A 152 5.55 3.97 18.35
CA PHE A 152 4.53 4.86 18.90
C PHE A 152 5.13 5.39 20.20
N PHE A 153 5.73 6.58 20.18
CA PHE A 153 5.74 7.59 21.25
C PHE A 153 6.80 8.67 20.95
N SER A 154 6.31 9.90 20.74
CA SER A 154 7.06 11.18 20.83
C SER A 154 8.21 11.40 19.81
N ILE A 155 8.27 12.61 19.25
CA ILE A 155 9.47 13.47 19.24
C ILE A 155 9.12 14.77 18.50
N ARG A 156 9.08 15.85 19.29
CA ARG A 156 9.55 17.17 18.88
C ARG A 156 11.07 17.12 18.94
N LEU A 157 11.78 17.44 17.86
CA LEU A 157 13.14 17.98 17.93
C LEU A 157 13.40 18.85 16.69
N GLU A 158 13.30 20.17 16.89
CA GLU A 158 14.12 21.13 16.16
C GLU A 158 15.60 20.88 16.54
N ARG A 159 16.51 20.89 15.56
CA ARG A 159 17.91 21.24 15.81
C ARG A 159 18.36 22.27 14.77
N ARG A 160 18.79 23.41 15.32
CA ARG A 160 19.37 24.58 14.63
C ARG A 160 20.66 24.21 13.87
N PRO A 161 21.04 24.97 12.83
CA PRO A 161 22.31 24.76 12.13
C PRO A 161 23.50 25.09 13.04
N ALA A 162 24.60 24.34 12.86
CA ALA A 162 25.85 24.52 13.56
C ALA A 162 26.49 25.86 13.19
N LEU A 163 26.76 26.70 14.20
CA LEU A 163 27.68 27.82 14.10
C LEU A 163 29.10 27.27 13.95
N MET A 164 29.76 27.61 12.84
CA MET A 164 31.21 27.49 12.71
C MET A 164 31.90 28.46 13.65
N PHE A 165 32.74 27.94 14.55
CA PHE A 165 33.84 28.69 15.15
C PHE A 165 35.13 27.94 14.84
N SER A 166 36.14 28.67 14.39
CA SER A 166 37.55 28.28 14.41
C SER A 166 38.37 29.52 14.81
N PRO A 167 39.46 29.36 15.58
CA PRO A 167 39.96 30.38 16.48
C PRO A 167 40.95 31.34 15.82
N THR A 168 41.07 32.52 16.43
CA THR A 168 42.16 33.48 16.24
C THR A 168 43.52 32.85 16.60
N VAL A 169 44.49 33.03 15.69
CA VAL A 169 45.80 33.65 15.97
C VAL A 169 46.09 34.61 14.83
#